data_AF-F0NY68-F1
#
_entry.id   AF-F0NY68-F1
#
_cell.length_a   1.000
_cell.length_b   1.000
_cell.length_c   1.000
_cell.angle_alpha   90.00
_cell.angle_beta   90.00
_cell.angle_gamma   90.00
#
_symmetry.space_group_name_H-M   'P 1'
#
loop_
_entity.id
_entity.type
_entity.pdbx_description
1 polymer ?
#
loop_
_entity_poly.entity_id
_entity_poly.type
_entity_poly.pdbx_seq_one_letter_code
_entity_poly.pdbx_strand_id
1 'polypeptide(L)' 'MNPLLANFSFEIAQHRNKNIIWIFFNYSKENMDILHLFCKHRYSVTKKAWYIPNTKANRVL' A
#
# COMPACT_ATOMS: atom_id res chain seq x y z
N MET A 1 -6.06 10.70 -10.27
CA MET A 1 -4.83 10.07 -9.74
C MET A 1 -4.05 11.12 -8.99
N ASN A 2 -3.71 10.86 -7.73
CA ASN A 2 -2.91 11.80 -6.94
C ASN A 2 -1.46 11.77 -7.43
N PRO A 3 -0.86 12.90 -7.88
CA PRO A 3 0.50 12.91 -8.42
C PRO A 3 1.56 12.42 -7.41
N LEU A 4 1.27 12.49 -6.12
CA LEU A 4 2.14 11.98 -5.05
C LEU A 4 2.31 10.45 -5.08
N LEU A 5 1.37 9.72 -5.71
CA LEU A 5 1.40 8.26 -5.82
C LEU A 5 1.93 7.77 -7.17
N ALA A 6 2.52 8.65 -7.99
CA ALA A 6 3.02 8.28 -9.32
C ALA A 6 4.08 7.15 -9.28
N ASN A 7 4.81 7.02 -8.17
CA ASN A 7 5.84 5.99 -7.97
C ASN A 7 5.33 4.72 -7.26
N PHE A 8 4.02 4.61 -7.06
CA PHE A 8 3.39 3.52 -6.32
C PHE A 8 2.67 2.58 -7.27
N SER A 9 2.93 1.28 -7.11
CA SER A 9 2.21 0.22 -7.80
C SER A 9 1.33 -0.52 -6.80
N PHE A 10 0.08 -0.80 -7.20
CA PHE A 10 -0.91 -1.44 -6.34
C PHE A 10 -1.35 -2.77 -6.93
N GLU A 11 -1.48 -3.80 -6.09
CA GLU A 11 -1.96 -5.12 -6.51
C GLU A 11 -2.99 -5.64 -5.51
N ILE A 12 -4.18 -5.99 -5.99
CA ILE A 12 -5.21 -6.62 -5.15
C ILE A 12 -4.90 -8.10 -5.03
N ALA A 13 -4.79 -8.60 -3.81
CA ALA A 13 -4.52 -10.00 -3.53
C ALA A 13 -5.27 -10.51 -2.30
N GLN A 14 -5.14 -11.80 -2.01
CA GLN A 14 -5.52 -12.38 -0.73
C GLN A 14 -4.29 -12.70 0.11
N HIS A 15 -4.35 -12.32 1.39
CA HIS A 15 -3.38 -12.71 2.40
C HIS A 15 -4.12 -13.19 3.64
N ARG A 16 -3.87 -14.45 4.05
CA ARG A 16 -4.53 -15.10 5.21
C ARG A 16 -6.07 -15.02 5.13
N ASN A 17 -6.63 -15.40 3.98
CA ASN A 17 -8.07 -15.36 3.68
C ASN A 17 -8.72 -13.96 3.76
N LYS A 18 -7.91 -12.89 3.72
CA LYS A 18 -8.40 -11.51 3.67
C LYS A 18 -7.97 -10.85 2.38
N ASN A 19 -8.90 -10.14 1.75
CA ASN A 19 -8.60 -9.29 0.61
C ASN A 19 -7.73 -8.11 1.08
N ILE A 20 -6.59 -7.92 0.44
CA ILE A 20 -5.64 -6.86 0.72
C ILE A 20 -5.25 -6.15 -0.58
N ILE A 21 -4.65 -4.98 -0.43
CA ILE A 21 -4.00 -4.23 -1.50
C ILE A 21 -2.52 -4.19 -1.13
N TRP A 22 -1.68 -4.81 -1.94
CA TRP A 22 -0.24 -4.63 -1.91
C TRP A 22 0.13 -3.28 -2.48
N ILE A 23 1.17 -2.70 -1.90
CA ILE A 23 1.70 -1.38 -2.21
C ILE A 23 3.20 -1.55 -2.40
N PHE A 24 3.65 -1.33 -3.62
CA PHE A 24 5.04 -1.45 -4.03
C PHE A 24 5.58 -0.09 -4.43
N PHE A 25 6.75 0.26 -3.92
CA PHE A 25 7.49 1.46 -4.27
C PHE A 25 8.96 1.28 -3.86
N ASN A 26 9.85 2.05 -4.48
CA ASN A 26 11.25 2.09 -4.06
C ASN A 26 11.34 2.76 -2.68
N TYR A 27 11.94 2.08 -1.72
CA TYR A 27 12.08 2.59 -0.36
C TYR A 27 12.83 3.92 -0.36
N SER A 28 12.12 4.99 -0.04
CA SER A 28 12.65 6.33 0.21
C SER A 28 11.88 6.93 1.37
N LYS A 29 12.50 7.88 2.07
CA LYS A 29 11.85 8.57 3.18
C LYS A 29 10.57 9.29 2.72
N GLU A 30 10.64 9.95 1.56
CA GLU A 30 9.50 10.65 0.96
C GLU A 30 8.31 9.71 0.66
N ASN A 31 8.56 8.55 0.04
CA ASN A 31 7.49 7.59 -0.26
C ASN A 31 6.90 6.99 1.02
N MET A 32 7.73 6.77 2.05
CA MET A 32 7.24 6.33 3.36
C MET A 32 6.37 7.41 4.02
N ASP A 33 6.80 8.66 4.01
CA ASP A 33 6.05 9.79 4.58
C ASP A 33 4.70 9.96 3.87
N ILE A 34 4.68 9.87 2.54
CA ILE A 34 3.45 9.82 1.72
C ILE A 34 2.56 8.65 2.17
N LEU A 35 3.10 7.44 2.25
CA LEU A 35 2.32 6.27 2.64
C LEU A 35 1.70 6.42 4.03
N HIS A 36 2.43 7.02 4.98
CA HIS A 36 1.97 7.30 6.34
C HIS A 36 0.84 8.33 6.40
N LEU A 37 0.85 9.35 5.51
CA LEU A 37 -0.22 10.35 5.40
C LEU A 37 -1.53 9.73 4.92
N PHE A 38 -1.45 8.78 3.99
CA PHE A 38 -2.61 8.24 3.30
C PHE A 38 -3.27 7.07 4.01
N CYS A 39 -2.49 6.17 4.64
CA CYS A 39 -3.07 4.94 5.18
C CYS A 39 -2.28 4.31 6.33
N LYS A 40 -3.00 3.55 7.16
CA LYS A 40 -2.40 2.65 8.15
C LYS A 40 -1.99 1.34 7.49
N HIS A 41 -0.74 1.32 7.04
CA HIS A 41 -0.14 0.19 6.33
C HIS A 41 0.50 -0.84 7.26
N ARG A 42 0.78 -2.03 6.73
CA ARG A 42 1.55 -3.10 7.38
C ARG A 42 2.64 -3.59 6.44
N TYR A 43 3.79 -3.98 6.98
CA TYR A 43 4.86 -4.56 6.19
C TYR A 43 4.75 -6.09 6.14
N SER A 44 4.98 -6.68 4.97
CA SER A 44 5.19 -8.12 4.82
C SER A 44 6.65 -8.40 4.55
N VAL A 45 7.31 -9.09 5.47
CA VAL A 45 8.71 -9.51 5.32
C VAL A 45 8.87 -10.48 4.15
N THR A 46 7.93 -11.41 3.96
CA THR A 46 7.99 -12.44 2.90
C THR A 46 7.85 -11.85 1.50
N LYS A 47 6.96 -10.86 1.32
CA LYS A 47 6.75 -10.19 0.02
C LYS A 47 7.62 -8.94 -0.17
N LYS A 48 8.34 -8.53 0.88
CA LYS A 48 9.11 -7.27 0.93
C LYS A 48 8.30 -6.06 0.46
N ALA A 49 7.04 -6.01 0.88
CA ALA A 49 6.07 -5.04 0.39
C ALA A 49 5.12 -4.58 1.50
N TRP A 50 4.57 -3.39 1.33
CA TRP A 50 3.56 -2.83 2.21
C TRP A 50 2.18 -3.27 1.77
N TYR A 51 1.24 -3.38 2.70
CA TYR A 51 -0.14 -3.74 2.38
C TYR A 51 -1.15 -3.09 3.31
N ILE A 52 -2.37 -2.94 2.78
CA ILE A 52 -3.54 -2.51 3.52
C ILE A 52 -4.71 -3.48 3.30
N PRO A 53 -5.67 -3.58 4.22
CA PRO A 53 -6.91 -4.30 3.97
C PRO A 53 -7.67 -3.69 2.78
N ASN A 54 -8.25 -4.52 1.92
CA ASN A 54 -9.07 -4.06 0.80
C ASN A 54 -10.50 -3.74 1.27
N THR A 55 -10.69 -2.59 1.91
CA THR A 55 -12.00 -2.08 2.37
C THR A 55 -12.49 -0.96 1.45
N LYS A 56 -13.80 -0.65 1.48
CA LYS A 56 -14.37 0.48 0.70
C LYS A 56 -13.65 1.81 0.99
N ALA A 57 -13.28 2.06 2.24
CA ALA A 57 -12.54 3.27 2.63
C ALA A 57 -11.13 3.34 2.00
N ASN A 58 -10.45 2.20 1.88
CA ASN A 58 -9.10 2.11 1.34
C ASN A 58 -9.06 2.08 -0.20
N ARG A 59 -10.22 1.90 -0.87
CA ARG A 59 -10.34 1.94 -2.34
C ARG A 59 -10.43 3.35 -2.91
N VAL A 60 -10.48 4.37 -2.06
CA VAL A 60 -10.54 5.79 -2.47
C VAL A 60 -9.15 6.43 -2.55
N LEU A 61 -8.09 5.64 -2.31
CA LEU A 61 -6.69 6.05 -2.44
C LEU A 61 -6.29 6.30 -3.90
#